data_AF-A0A167GKT0-F1
#
_entry.id   AF-A0A167GKT0-F1
#
_cell.length_a   1.000
_cell.length_b   1.000
_cell.length_c   1.000
_cell.angle_alpha   90.00
_cell.angle_beta   90.00
_cell.angle_gamma   90.00
#
_symmetry.space_group_name_H-M   'P 1'
#
loop_
_entity.id
_entity.type
_entity.pdbx_description
1 polymer ?
#
loop_
_entity_poly.entity_id
_entity_poly.type
_entity_poly.pdbx_seq_one_letter_code
_entity_poly.pdbx_strand_id
1 'polypeptide(L)'
;MKPSQRKVMAQHMVSNRNISIKLACMAFGISEKCYRYQAKLNSENAEIADWLVKLTEDEVDWGFGLCYDYLRNVEGFKWNHKRVYRIYCELPLI
;
A
#
# COMPACT_ATOMS: atom_id res chain seq x y z
N MET A 1 -13.42 14.10 -9.01
CA MET A 1 -12.10 13.77 -8.43
C MET A 1 -12.23 12.60 -7.46
N LYS A 2 -11.43 11.53 -7.62
CA LYS A 2 -11.52 10.34 -6.75
C LYS A 2 -11.11 10.72 -5.32
N PRO A 3 -11.80 10.25 -4.26
CA PRO A 3 -11.45 10.56 -2.87
C PRO A 3 -9.98 10.24 -2.52
N SER A 4 -9.43 9.16 -3.08
CA SER A 4 -8.03 8.74 -2.90
C SER A 4 -7.00 9.78 -3.35
N GLN A 5 -7.35 10.63 -4.32
CA GLN A 5 -6.41 11.60 -4.91
C GLN A 5 -6.40 12.95 -4.17
N ARG A 6 -7.39 13.24 -3.32
CA ARG A 6 -7.55 14.56 -2.68
C ARG A 6 -6.40 14.91 -1.75
N LYS A 7 -5.96 13.92 -0.97
CA LYS A 7 -4.78 14.05 -0.10
C LYS A 7 -3.51 14.35 -0.91
N VAL A 8 -3.28 13.60 -1.99
CA VAL A 8 -2.09 13.75 -2.84
C VAL A 8 -2.03 15.15 -3.46
N MET A 9 -3.16 15.63 -3.99
CA MET A 9 -3.21 16.99 -4.56
C MET A 9 -3.04 18.09 -3.51
N ALA A 10 -3.60 17.91 -2.31
CA ALA A 10 -3.40 18.84 -1.20
C ALA A 10 -1.92 18.91 -0.78
N GLN A 11 -1.24 17.75 -0.67
CA GLN A 11 0.19 17.69 -0.38
C GLN A 11 1.01 18.37 -1.48
N HIS A 12 0.71 18.07 -2.75
CA HIS A 12 1.38 18.69 -3.90
C HIS A 12 1.22 20.22 -3.92
N MET A 13 0.05 20.77 -3.61
CA MET A 13 -0.15 22.22 -3.54
C MET A 13 0.62 22.89 -2.40
N VAL A 14 0.71 22.25 -1.23
CA VAL A 14 1.51 22.76 -0.11
C VAL A 14 2.99 22.78 -0.49
N SER A 15 3.49 21.70 -1.08
CA SER A 15 4.90 21.57 -1.50
C SER A 15 5.29 22.54 -2.64
N ASN A 16 4.41 22.75 -3.63
CA ASN A 16 4.76 23.47 -4.85
C ASN A 16 4.31 24.93 -4.89
N ARG A 17 3.38 25.36 -4.04
CA ARG A 17 2.82 26.73 -4.09
C ARG A 17 2.95 27.51 -2.78
N ASN A 18 3.69 26.99 -1.79
CA ASN A 18 3.91 27.62 -0.50
C ASN A 18 2.60 28.04 0.22
N ILE A 19 1.55 27.23 0.03
CA ILE A 19 0.21 27.46 0.60
C ILE A 19 0.12 26.75 1.96
N SER A 20 -0.58 27.34 2.93
CA SER A 20 -0.79 26.70 4.22
C SER A 20 -1.61 25.40 4.11
N ILE A 21 -1.32 24.42 4.97
CA ILE A 21 -2.03 23.14 5.03
C ILE A 21 -3.54 23.35 5.16
N LYS A 22 -3.96 24.34 5.96
CA LYS A 22 -5.36 24.69 6.17
C LYS A 22 -6.04 25.13 4.88
N LEU A 23 -5.38 26.00 4.09
CA LEU A 23 -5.92 26.47 2.81
C LEU A 23 -5.99 25.34 1.78
N ALA A 24 -4.98 24.48 1.72
CA ALA A 24 -5.01 23.29 0.86
C ALA A 24 -6.14 22.31 1.27
N CYS A 25 -6.31 22.04 2.56
CA CYS A 25 -7.37 21.18 3.06
C CYS A 25 -8.78 21.71 2.73
N MET A 26 -8.99 23.02 2.84
CA MET A 26 -10.25 23.67 2.42
C MET A 26 -10.46 23.56 0.91
N ALA A 27 -9.44 23.84 0.10
CA ALA A 27 -9.53 23.78 -1.36
C ALA A 27 -9.88 22.38 -1.88
N PHE A 28 -9.37 21.32 -1.25
CA PHE A 28 -9.62 19.93 -1.64
C PHE A 28 -10.73 19.23 -0.83
N GLY A 29 -11.36 19.92 0.11
CA GLY A 29 -12.45 19.36 0.93
C GLY A 29 -12.02 18.13 1.75
N ILE A 30 -10.83 18.19 2.36
CA ILE A 30 -10.32 17.14 3.27
C ILE A 30 -10.07 17.71 4.66
N SER A 31 -10.14 16.87 5.68
CA SER A 31 -9.77 17.28 7.05
C SER A 31 -8.26 17.32 7.23
N GLU A 32 -7.77 18.18 8.12
CA GLU A 32 -6.34 18.21 8.47
C GLU A 32 -5.85 16.86 9.04
N LYS A 33 -6.73 16.10 9.71
CA LYS A 33 -6.42 14.74 10.16
C LYS A 33 -6.15 13.81 8.99
N CYS A 34 -6.96 13.87 7.93
CA CYS A 34 -6.74 13.10 6.70
C CYS A 34 -5.44 13.52 6.00
N TYR A 35 -5.15 14.82 5.95
CA TYR A 35 -3.90 15.34 5.41
C TYR A 35 -2.67 14.81 6.17
N ARG A 36 -2.72 14.86 7.52
CA ARG A 36 -1.62 14.42 8.39
C ARG A 36 -1.49 12.91 8.51
N TYR A 37 -2.55 12.16 8.21
CA TYR A 37 -2.53 10.70 8.27
C TYR A 37 -1.45 10.16 7.34
N GLN A 38 -0.42 9.55 7.89
CA GLN A 38 0.53 8.75 7.13
C GLN A 38 0.15 7.29 7.26
N ALA A 39 0.04 6.61 6.13
CA ALA A 39 -0.08 5.16 6.17
C ALA A 39 1.20 4.64 6.83
N LYS A 40 1.05 3.89 7.92
CA LYS A 40 2.20 3.20 8.50
C LYS A 40 2.65 2.19 7.46
N LEU A 41 3.79 2.45 6.82
CA LEU A 41 4.54 1.43 6.10
C LEU A 41 4.96 0.42 7.17
N ASN A 42 4.12 -0.59 7.33
CA ASN A 42 4.39 -1.68 8.24
C ASN A 42 5.58 -2.43 7.63
N SER A 43 6.68 -2.58 8.38
CA SER A 43 7.84 -3.37 7.93
C SER A 43 7.41 -4.77 7.47
N GLU A 44 6.36 -5.31 8.10
CA GLU A 44 5.71 -6.56 7.73
C GLU A 44 5.11 -6.54 6.30
N ASN A 45 4.67 -5.39 5.78
CA ASN A 45 4.20 -5.31 4.40
C ASN A 45 5.36 -5.43 3.40
N ALA A 46 6.53 -4.88 3.75
CA ALA A 46 7.74 -5.03 2.92
C ALA A 46 8.20 -6.48 2.95
N GLU A 47 8.22 -7.10 4.13
CA GLU A 47 8.54 -8.53 4.27
C GLU A 47 7.58 -9.43 3.46
N ILE A 48 6.27 -9.16 3.51
CA ILE A 48 5.29 -9.86 2.67
C ILE A 48 5.63 -9.69 1.18
N ALA A 49 5.96 -8.47 0.75
CA ALA A 49 6.28 -8.18 -0.65
C ALA A 49 7.53 -8.94 -1.10
N ASP A 50 8.60 -8.91 -0.30
CA ASP A 50 9.87 -9.58 -0.61
C ASP A 50 9.67 -11.10 -0.75
N TRP A 51 8.89 -11.70 0.17
CA TRP A 51 8.53 -13.11 0.10
C TRP A 51 7.71 -13.47 -1.14
N LEU A 52 6.73 -12.64 -1.50
CA LEU A 52 5.92 -12.86 -2.70
C LEU A 52 6.77 -12.75 -3.97
N VAL A 53 7.67 -11.77 -4.07
CA VAL A 53 8.60 -11.63 -5.20
C VAL A 53 9.47 -12.86 -5.34
N LYS A 54 10.11 -13.29 -4.24
CA LYS A 54 10.95 -14.48 -4.23
C LYS A 54 10.20 -15.73 -4.71
N LEU A 55 8.99 -15.95 -4.20
CA LEU A 55 8.17 -17.11 -4.61
C LEU A 55 7.77 -17.04 -6.09
N THR A 56 7.47 -15.85 -6.61
CA THR A 56 7.10 -15.69 -8.02
C THR A 56 8.28 -15.80 -8.98
N GLU A 57 9.51 -15.52 -8.51
CA GLU A 57 10.75 -15.72 -9.27
C GLU A 57 11.19 -17.19 -9.28
N ASP A 58 11.10 -17.85 -8.13
CA ASP A 58 11.49 -19.27 -7.98
C ASP A 58 10.49 -20.21 -8.67
N GLU A 59 9.18 -19.90 -8.62
CA GLU A 59 8.10 -20.77 -9.06
C GLU A 59 7.08 -20.01 -9.94
N VAL A 60 7.44 -19.76 -11.20
CA VAL A 60 6.69 -18.91 -12.14
C VAL A 60 5.25 -19.40 -12.41
N ASP A 61 4.97 -20.69 -12.23
CA ASP A 61 3.64 -21.28 -12.41
C ASP A 61 2.71 -21.11 -11.20
N TRP A 62 3.22 -20.60 -10.07
CA TRP A 62 2.44 -20.46 -8.86
C TRP A 62 1.58 -19.20 -8.88
N GLY A 63 0.26 -19.38 -8.86
CA GLY A 63 -0.68 -18.30 -8.57
C GLY A 63 -0.73 -17.94 -7.08
N PHE A 64 -1.36 -16.80 -6.77
CA PHE A 64 -1.51 -16.27 -5.40
C PHE A 64 -1.92 -17.30 -4.33
N GLY A 65 -2.84 -18.22 -4.65
CA GLY A 65 -3.31 -19.23 -3.70
C GLY A 65 -2.17 -20.13 -3.19
N LEU A 66 -1.33 -20.61 -4.11
CA LEU A 66 -0.18 -21.45 -3.78
C LEU A 66 0.88 -20.66 -3.01
N CYS A 67 1.15 -19.40 -3.41
CA CYS A 67 2.06 -18.53 -2.67
C CYS A 67 1.58 -18.31 -1.23
N TYR A 68 0.29 -18.03 -1.02
CA TYR A 68 -0.27 -17.82 0.32
C TYR A 68 -0.24 -19.11 1.16
N ASP A 69 -0.57 -20.25 0.57
CA ASP A 69 -0.55 -21.54 1.26
C ASP A 69 0.87 -21.95 1.67
N TYR A 70 1.87 -21.69 0.82
CA TYR A 70 3.28 -21.88 1.17
C TYR A 70 3.68 -21.01 2.37
N LEU A 71 3.39 -19.70 2.30
CA LEU A 71 3.70 -18.76 3.38
C LEU A 71 3.02 -19.14 4.69
N ARG A 72 1.81 -19.70 4.62
CA ARG A 72 1.05 -20.10 5.80
C ARG A 72 1.48 -21.44 6.39
N ASN A 73 1.75 -22.43 5.54
CA ASN A 73 1.92 -23.82 5.96
C ASN A 73 3.40 -24.24 6.07
N VAL A 74 4.28 -23.67 5.24
CA VAL A 74 5.72 -23.98 5.24
C VAL A 74 6.47 -23.00 6.12
N GLU A 75 6.34 -21.70 5.84
CA GLU A 75 7.03 -20.65 6.63
C GLU A 75 6.30 -20.33 7.94
N GLY A 76 5.01 -20.68 8.05
CA GLY A 76 4.23 -20.52 9.29
C GLY A 76 3.75 -19.10 9.56
N PHE A 77 3.78 -18.20 8.58
CA PHE A 77 3.34 -16.81 8.76
C PHE A 77 1.84 -16.72 9.03
N LYS A 78 1.46 -16.01 10.09
CA LYS A 78 0.05 -15.80 10.47
C LYS A 78 -0.57 -14.54 9.83
N TRP A 79 -0.08 -14.15 8.66
CA TRP A 79 -0.54 -12.94 7.98
C TRP A 79 -2.01 -13.03 7.55
N ASN A 80 -2.66 -11.87 7.49
CA ASN A 80 -4.05 -11.80 7.05
C ASN A 80 -4.12 -11.97 5.52
N HIS A 81 -4.87 -12.96 5.05
CA HIS A 81 -5.09 -13.24 3.62
C HIS A 81 -5.46 -12.00 2.80
N LYS A 82 -6.40 -11.15 3.25
CA LYS A 82 -6.80 -9.94 2.53
C LYS A 82 -5.64 -8.93 2.42
N ARG A 83 -4.77 -8.88 3.43
CA ARG A 83 -3.60 -8.00 3.42
C ARG A 83 -2.55 -8.50 2.42
N VAL A 84 -2.24 -9.79 2.45
CA VAL A 84 -1.28 -10.40 1.51
C VAL A 84 -1.78 -10.26 0.08
N TYR A 85 -3.07 -10.54 -0.17
CA TYR A 85 -3.67 -10.36 -1.49
C TYR A 85 -3.58 -8.93 -2.01
N ARG A 86 -3.84 -7.92 -1.15
CA ARG A 86 -3.70 -6.52 -1.55
C ARG A 86 -2.26 -6.19 -1.96
N ILE A 87 -1.27 -6.68 -1.21
CA ILE A 87 0.15 -6.46 -1.52
C ILE A 87 0.51 -7.18 -2.82
N TYR A 88 0.07 -8.42 -3.00
CA TYR A 88 0.24 -9.19 -4.23
C TYR A 88 -0.31 -8.44 -5.46
N CYS A 89 -1.48 -7.81 -5.37
CA CYS A 89 -2.04 -7.00 -6.46
C CYS A 89 -1.36 -5.64 -6.66
N GLU A 90 -0.68 -5.10 -5.64
CA GLU A 90 0.08 -3.85 -5.72
C GLU A 90 1.49 -4.08 -6.32
N LEU A 91 2.00 -5.31 -6.25
CA LEU A 91 3.21 -5.72 -6.96
C LEU A 91 2.95 -5.71 -8.47
N PRO A 92 3.88 -5.17 -9.29
CA PRO A 92 3.77 -5.17 -10.74
C PRO A 92 4.07 -6.58 -11.28
N LEU A 93 3.19 -7.53 -10.99
CA LEU A 93 3.22 -8.87 -11.55
C LEU A 93 2.09 -8.95 -12.59
N ILE A 94 2.53 -8.82 -13.85
CA ILE A 94 1.78 -8.78 -15.13
C ILE A 94 1.43 -7.37 -15.62
#